data_AF-A0A1E7EKV1-F1
#
_entry.id   AF-A0A1E7EKV1-F1
#
_cell.length_a   1.000
_cell.length_b   1.000
_cell.length_c   1.000
_cell.angle_alpha   90.00
_cell.angle_beta   90.00
_cell.angle_gamma   90.00
#
_symmetry.space_group_name_H-M   'P 1'
#
loop_
_entity.id
_entity.type
_entity.pdbx_description
1 polymer ?
#
loop_
_entity_poly.entity_id
_entity_poly.type
_entity_poly.pdbx_seq_one_letter_code
_entity_poly.pdbx_strand_id
1 'polypeptide(L)'
;MMKSLIASFSLFVLSPSLATAGFTTNVCFTINDSPVVGALVKCWDDDYGSDDRVGPSGGARTDSNGCVSLYDSQSWLESPDVFCRIDPNGDCFAEATTSTKSNHNKRRDANFGTVALQYDEDYCGDFGLDTNGCGTSRIPSFLRDTLTETLGFENQCNAHDICYADCSKKGSDCDDDFYDDMLSTCAGQVNCELLAYFFFTALDTFGYEACDNSRRNDCDQAGLDRCNDESCDLVDDEMFRKKNKSCRKWVGNKKGKKMKKKCKKKHKKKKVFVWCPVTCGEKAGLGKCAFIKKKKKNKNKNNNKNKKKKN
;
A
#
# COMPACT_ATOMS: atom_id res chain seq x y z
N MET A 1 62.99 -44.47 -43.50
CA MET A 1 61.83 -43.57 -43.73
C MET A 1 60.67 -44.08 -42.88
N MET A 2 60.51 -43.58 -41.66
CA MET A 2 59.38 -43.92 -40.78
C MET A 2 58.33 -42.81 -40.88
N LYS A 3 57.13 -43.15 -41.37
CA LYS A 3 55.96 -42.27 -41.34
C LYS A 3 55.30 -42.44 -39.98
N SER A 4 55.31 -41.37 -39.18
CA SER A 4 54.60 -41.31 -37.90
C SER A 4 53.13 -40.98 -38.17
N LEU A 5 52.22 -41.85 -37.72
CA LEU A 5 50.77 -41.66 -37.76
C LEU A 5 50.34 -40.90 -36.51
N ILE A 6 49.84 -39.68 -36.68
CA ILE A 6 49.24 -38.89 -35.60
C ILE A 6 47.74 -39.21 -35.58
N ALA A 7 47.30 -39.94 -34.56
CA ALA A 7 45.88 -40.17 -34.28
C ALA A 7 45.33 -39.00 -33.46
N SER A 8 44.39 -38.25 -34.04
CA SER A 8 43.65 -37.18 -33.34
C SER A 8 42.50 -37.81 -32.54
N PHE A 9 42.61 -37.81 -31.22
CA PHE A 9 41.51 -38.15 -30.32
C PHE A 9 40.69 -36.89 -30.03
N SER A 10 39.45 -36.86 -30.51
CA SER A 10 38.49 -35.82 -30.13
C SER A 10 37.83 -36.25 -28.81
N LEU A 11 38.15 -35.55 -27.73
CA LEU A 11 37.56 -35.75 -26.42
C LEU A 11 36.17 -35.09 -26.41
N PHE A 12 35.11 -35.86 -26.65
CA PHE A 12 33.74 -35.42 -26.37
C PHE A 12 33.56 -35.36 -24.85
N VAL A 13 33.67 -34.15 -24.28
CA VAL A 13 33.21 -33.90 -22.91
C VAL A 13 31.68 -33.96 -22.97
N LEU A 14 31.11 -35.11 -22.62
CA LEU A 14 29.69 -35.23 -22.33
C LEU A 14 29.43 -34.38 -21.08
N SER A 15 28.98 -33.13 -21.29
CA SER A 15 28.38 -32.35 -20.21
C SER A 15 27.22 -33.18 -19.66
N PRO A 16 27.26 -33.62 -18.40
CA PRO A 16 26.11 -34.30 -17.82
C PRO A 16 24.93 -33.34 -17.94
N SER A 17 23.94 -33.72 -18.73
CA SER A 17 22.65 -33.04 -18.75
C SER A 17 22.09 -33.31 -17.35
N LEU A 18 22.24 -32.35 -16.43
CA LEU A 18 21.52 -32.42 -15.17
C LEU A 18 20.05 -32.40 -15.55
N ALA A 19 19.43 -33.58 -15.56
CA ALA A 19 17.98 -33.69 -15.58
C ALA A 19 17.51 -32.96 -14.32
N THR A 20 16.99 -31.75 -14.50
CA THR A 20 16.34 -30.97 -13.46
C THR A 20 15.06 -31.71 -13.13
N ALA A 21 15.12 -32.57 -12.12
CA ALA A 21 13.93 -33.16 -11.54
C ALA A 21 13.11 -32.02 -10.95
N GLY A 22 12.03 -31.64 -11.63
CA GLY A 22 11.03 -30.78 -11.03
C GLY A 22 10.37 -31.48 -9.85
N PHE A 23 9.74 -30.72 -8.96
CA PHE A 23 8.94 -31.25 -7.87
C PHE A 23 7.50 -30.75 -7.97
N THR A 24 6.59 -31.49 -7.34
CA THR A 24 5.20 -31.09 -7.22
C THR A 24 4.92 -30.62 -5.80
N THR A 25 4.30 -29.46 -5.66
CA THR A 25 3.75 -28.98 -4.40
C THR A 25 2.26 -29.27 -4.34
N ASN A 26 1.83 -30.01 -3.32
CA ASN A 26 0.43 -30.32 -3.06
C ASN A 26 -0.01 -29.66 -1.74
N VAL A 27 -1.08 -28.88 -1.80
CA VAL A 27 -1.68 -28.24 -0.62
C VAL A 27 -3.20 -28.23 -0.76
N CYS A 28 -3.90 -28.52 0.34
CA CYS A 28 -5.34 -28.47 0.42
C CYS A 28 -5.78 -27.43 1.45
N PHE A 29 -6.93 -26.81 1.23
CA PHE A 29 -7.46 -25.76 2.10
C PHE A 29 -8.90 -26.06 2.51
N THR A 30 -9.21 -25.80 3.78
CA THR A 30 -10.57 -25.96 4.33
C THR A 30 -10.99 -24.75 5.17
N ILE A 31 -12.28 -24.44 5.20
CA ILE A 31 -12.92 -23.48 6.12
C ILE A 31 -13.99 -24.27 6.88
N ASN A 32 -13.91 -24.34 8.20
CA ASN A 32 -14.83 -25.13 9.03
C ASN A 32 -14.97 -26.58 8.46
N ASP A 33 -13.84 -27.23 8.19
CA ASP A 33 -13.73 -28.56 7.57
C ASP A 33 -14.34 -28.72 6.16
N SER A 34 -14.82 -27.62 5.55
CA SER A 34 -15.34 -27.61 4.18
C SER A 34 -14.25 -27.23 3.18
N PRO A 35 -14.08 -27.95 2.06
CA PRO A 35 -13.03 -27.65 1.08
C PRO A 35 -13.26 -26.30 0.40
N VAL A 36 -12.17 -25.56 0.22
CA VAL A 36 -12.21 -24.24 -0.43
C VAL A 36 -12.00 -24.42 -1.94
N VAL A 37 -13.09 -24.49 -2.70
CA VAL A 37 -13.09 -24.82 -4.14
C VAL A 37 -12.87 -23.60 -5.02
N GLY A 38 -12.02 -23.72 -6.04
CA GLY A 38 -11.80 -22.69 -7.06
C GLY A 38 -10.93 -21.51 -6.62
N ALA A 39 -10.37 -21.53 -5.42
CA ALA A 39 -9.52 -20.49 -4.86
C ALA A 39 -8.19 -20.39 -5.60
N LEU A 40 -7.68 -19.17 -5.83
CA LEU A 40 -6.38 -18.98 -6.44
C LEU A 40 -5.27 -19.19 -5.40
N VAL A 41 -4.30 -20.03 -5.72
CA VAL A 41 -3.16 -20.34 -4.84
C VAL A 41 -1.88 -19.92 -5.55
N LYS A 42 -1.05 -19.15 -4.85
CA LYS A 42 0.28 -18.73 -5.29
C LYS A 42 1.28 -19.25 -4.26
N CYS A 43 2.39 -19.80 -4.72
CA CYS A 43 3.46 -20.22 -3.83
C CYS A 43 4.79 -19.60 -4.25
N TRP A 44 5.70 -19.45 -3.29
CA TRP A 44 7.03 -18.88 -3.45
C TRP A 44 8.03 -19.57 -2.52
N ASP A 45 9.31 -19.42 -2.84
CA ASP A 45 10.44 -19.71 -1.96
C ASP A 45 10.70 -18.47 -1.09
N ASP A 46 10.52 -18.53 0.24
CA ASP A 46 10.82 -17.42 1.17
C ASP A 46 12.28 -17.50 1.61
N ASP A 47 13.19 -17.32 0.66
CA ASP A 47 14.57 -17.02 0.99
C ASP A 47 14.74 -15.51 1.24
N TYR A 48 15.71 -15.14 2.09
CA TYR A 48 15.90 -13.75 2.54
C TYR A 48 16.25 -12.82 1.36
N GLY A 49 15.24 -12.28 0.68
CA GLY A 49 15.38 -11.21 -0.31
C GLY A 49 15.00 -11.56 -1.75
N SER A 50 14.48 -12.76 -2.05
CA SER A 50 13.90 -13.08 -3.35
C SER A 50 12.76 -14.10 -3.26
N ASP A 51 11.51 -13.64 -3.34
CA ASP A 51 10.36 -14.54 -3.42
C ASP A 51 10.27 -15.20 -4.82
N ASP A 52 11.11 -16.21 -5.06
CA ASP A 52 11.10 -16.96 -6.32
C ASP A 52 9.81 -17.80 -6.38
N ARG A 53 9.02 -17.61 -7.43
CA ARG A 53 7.70 -18.24 -7.53
C ARG A 53 7.81 -19.75 -7.69
N VAL A 54 6.96 -20.50 -6.98
CA VAL A 54 6.81 -21.94 -7.14
C VAL A 54 5.57 -22.24 -7.98
N GLY A 55 5.78 -22.76 -9.19
CA GLY A 55 4.70 -23.12 -10.13
C GLY A 55 4.36 -22.04 -11.18
N PRO A 56 3.16 -22.11 -11.80
CA PRO A 56 2.76 -21.20 -12.87
C PRO A 56 2.68 -19.73 -12.42
N SER A 57 3.01 -18.80 -13.32
CA SER A 57 3.03 -17.35 -13.04
C SER A 57 1.67 -16.75 -12.63
N GLY A 58 0.56 -17.42 -12.92
CA GLY A 58 -0.77 -17.00 -12.47
C GLY A 58 -1.19 -17.57 -11.12
N GLY A 59 -0.40 -18.47 -10.52
CA GLY A 59 -0.88 -19.43 -9.53
C GLY A 59 -1.75 -20.53 -10.18
N ALA A 60 -2.33 -21.39 -9.35
CA ALA A 60 -3.29 -22.40 -9.79
C ALA A 60 -4.52 -22.40 -8.88
N ARG A 61 -5.64 -22.93 -9.38
CA ARG A 61 -6.89 -22.95 -8.61
C ARG A 61 -7.08 -24.27 -7.90
N THR A 62 -7.65 -24.22 -6.70
CA THR A 62 -8.05 -25.42 -5.97
C THR A 62 -9.17 -26.17 -6.71
N ASP A 63 -9.10 -27.50 -6.68
CA ASP A 63 -10.08 -28.40 -7.27
C ASP A 63 -11.32 -28.58 -6.36
N SER A 64 -12.18 -29.55 -6.70
CA SER A 64 -13.39 -29.87 -5.92
C SER A 64 -13.10 -30.39 -4.51
N ASN A 65 -11.87 -30.79 -4.21
CA ASN A 65 -11.43 -31.25 -2.90
C ASN A 65 -10.75 -30.11 -2.10
N GLY A 66 -10.71 -28.90 -2.65
CA GLY A 66 -9.99 -27.77 -2.06
C GLY A 66 -8.47 -27.89 -2.19
N CYS A 67 -7.97 -28.76 -3.09
CA CYS A 67 -6.56 -29.06 -3.25
C CYS A 67 -5.99 -28.46 -4.53
N VAL A 68 -4.71 -28.13 -4.52
CA VAL A 68 -3.97 -27.69 -5.71
C VAL A 68 -2.62 -28.40 -5.79
N SER A 69 -2.23 -28.75 -7.02
CA SER A 69 -0.92 -29.31 -7.34
C SER A 69 -0.16 -28.34 -8.24
N LEU A 70 0.94 -27.79 -7.74
CA LEU A 70 1.81 -26.87 -8.46
C LEU A 70 3.08 -27.60 -8.87
N TYR A 71 3.27 -27.80 -10.16
CA TYR A 71 4.51 -28.36 -10.68
C TYR A 71 5.52 -27.25 -10.91
N ASP A 72 6.72 -27.40 -10.34
CA ASP A 72 7.81 -26.48 -10.53
C ASP A 72 9.00 -27.17 -11.22
N SER A 73 9.38 -26.62 -12.37
CA SER A 73 10.51 -27.08 -13.18
C SER A 73 11.79 -26.28 -12.93
N GLN A 74 11.77 -25.30 -12.02
CA GLN A 74 12.94 -24.47 -11.75
C GLN A 74 14.07 -25.27 -11.15
N SER A 75 15.29 -24.87 -11.48
CA SER A 75 16.50 -25.50 -11.00
C SER A 75 16.94 -24.84 -9.70
N TRP A 76 16.51 -25.40 -8.57
CA TRP A 76 16.87 -24.91 -7.25
C TRP A 76 18.28 -25.36 -6.86
N LEU A 77 19.17 -24.40 -6.57
CA LEU A 77 20.51 -24.70 -6.04
C LEU A 77 20.41 -25.19 -4.60
N GLU A 78 19.53 -24.60 -3.82
CA GLU A 78 19.23 -24.98 -2.43
C GLU A 78 17.86 -25.65 -2.32
N SER A 79 17.50 -26.08 -1.13
CA SER A 79 16.18 -26.67 -0.85
C SER A 79 15.23 -25.51 -0.58
N PRO A 80 14.18 -25.30 -1.40
CA PRO A 80 13.34 -24.12 -1.25
C PRO A 80 12.53 -24.22 0.04
N ASP A 81 12.27 -23.08 0.67
CA ASP A 81 11.32 -22.92 1.75
C ASP A 81 10.00 -22.56 1.09
N VAL A 82 9.18 -23.55 0.75
CA VAL A 82 7.97 -23.28 -0.02
C VAL A 82 6.86 -22.73 0.90
N PHE A 83 6.33 -21.57 0.53
CA PHE A 83 5.19 -20.89 1.16
C PHE A 83 4.09 -20.75 0.14
N CYS A 84 2.85 -20.87 0.60
CA CYS A 84 1.68 -20.75 -0.25
C CYS A 84 0.68 -19.78 0.35
N ARG A 85 0.15 -18.87 -0.45
CA ARG A 85 -1.00 -18.03 -0.13
C ARG A 85 -2.18 -18.41 -1.00
N ILE A 86 -3.34 -18.46 -0.35
CA ILE A 86 -4.62 -18.68 -1.00
C ILE A 86 -5.41 -17.37 -1.05
N ASP A 87 -6.14 -17.19 -2.14
CA ASP A 87 -7.08 -16.11 -2.40
C ASP A 87 -8.40 -16.75 -2.85
N PRO A 88 -9.30 -17.05 -1.90
CA PRO A 88 -10.48 -17.87 -2.14
C PRO A 88 -11.66 -17.11 -2.74
N ASN A 89 -11.38 -16.30 -3.77
CA ASN A 89 -12.31 -15.47 -4.57
C ASN A 89 -12.30 -13.96 -4.26
N GLY A 90 -11.17 -13.40 -3.78
CA GLY A 90 -11.08 -12.01 -3.34
C GLY A 90 -11.58 -11.80 -1.92
N ASP A 91 -12.01 -12.87 -1.24
CA ASP A 91 -12.47 -12.84 0.13
C ASP A 91 -11.28 -12.90 1.11
N CYS A 92 -11.34 -12.08 2.16
CA CYS A 92 -10.32 -12.02 3.20
C CYS A 92 -10.34 -13.30 4.02
N PHE A 93 -9.28 -14.10 3.91
CA PHE A 93 -8.93 -15.15 4.86
C PHE A 93 -7.46 -14.96 5.20
N ALA A 94 -7.08 -15.13 6.47
CA ALA A 94 -5.68 -15.04 6.87
C ALA A 94 -4.82 -15.93 5.97
N GLU A 95 -3.67 -15.39 5.56
CA GLU A 95 -2.71 -16.15 4.77
C GLU A 95 -2.32 -17.43 5.52
N ALA A 96 -2.66 -18.56 4.91
CA ALA A 96 -2.28 -19.87 5.40
C ALA A 96 -0.80 -20.15 5.07
N THR A 97 0.11 -19.55 5.85
CA THR A 97 1.53 -19.82 5.67
C THR A 97 1.91 -21.17 6.26
N THR A 98 2.66 -21.94 5.50
CA THR A 98 3.33 -23.15 5.99
C THR A 98 4.63 -22.68 6.63
N SER A 99 4.54 -22.12 7.85
CA SER A 99 5.59 -21.39 8.59
C SER A 99 6.85 -22.20 8.96
N THR A 100 7.20 -23.20 8.16
CA THR A 100 8.27 -24.14 8.39
C THR A 100 9.42 -23.74 7.48
N LYS A 101 10.51 -23.23 8.05
CA LYS A 101 11.76 -22.99 7.32
C LYS A 101 12.46 -24.31 6.99
N SER A 102 13.16 -24.36 5.87
CA SER A 102 13.87 -25.56 5.35
C SER A 102 12.98 -26.79 5.25
N ASN A 103 11.71 -26.57 4.87
CA ASN A 103 10.68 -27.60 4.95
C ASN A 103 10.65 -28.54 3.74
N HIS A 104 11.28 -28.16 2.62
CA HIS A 104 11.12 -28.90 1.38
C HIS A 104 12.43 -29.41 0.80
N ASN A 105 12.49 -30.71 0.56
CA ASN A 105 13.61 -31.33 -0.15
C ASN A 105 13.30 -31.33 -1.65
N LYS A 106 14.07 -30.58 -2.44
CA LYS A 106 13.92 -30.48 -3.91
C LYS A 106 13.93 -31.80 -4.70
N ARG A 107 14.24 -32.93 -4.07
CA ARG A 107 14.18 -34.28 -4.66
C ARG A 107 12.89 -35.04 -4.35
N ARG A 108 11.94 -34.42 -3.66
CA ARG A 108 10.68 -35.01 -3.23
C ARG A 108 9.55 -34.07 -3.59
N ASP A 109 8.33 -34.55 -3.60
CA ASP A 109 7.16 -33.68 -3.68
C ASP A 109 6.92 -33.00 -2.32
N ALA A 110 6.52 -31.72 -2.35
CA ALA A 110 6.08 -31.01 -1.16
C ALA A 110 4.63 -31.40 -0.90
N ASN A 111 4.32 -31.90 0.29
CA ASN A 111 2.95 -32.16 0.69
C ASN A 111 2.69 -31.45 2.01
N PHE A 112 1.92 -30.37 1.93
CA PHE A 112 1.55 -29.55 3.08
C PHE A 112 0.30 -30.06 3.81
N GLY A 113 -0.35 -31.09 3.28
CA GLY A 113 -1.59 -31.60 3.84
C GLY A 113 -2.76 -30.61 3.69
N THR A 114 -3.65 -30.62 4.67
CA THR A 114 -4.80 -29.71 4.74
C THR A 114 -4.48 -28.56 5.68
N VAL A 115 -4.54 -27.34 5.17
CA VAL A 115 -4.45 -26.12 5.97
C VAL A 115 -5.87 -25.63 6.26
N ALA A 116 -6.20 -25.54 7.55
CA ALA A 116 -7.44 -24.92 7.99
C ALA A 116 -7.27 -23.40 7.89
N LEU A 117 -8.06 -22.77 7.04
CA LEU A 117 -8.20 -21.32 7.02
C LEU A 117 -8.99 -20.92 8.27
N GLN A 118 -8.39 -20.05 9.07
CA GLN A 118 -9.12 -19.37 10.11
C GLN A 118 -9.63 -18.07 9.52
N TYR A 119 -10.91 -17.80 9.76
CA TYR A 119 -11.42 -16.45 9.63
C TYR A 119 -10.68 -15.63 10.68
N ASP A 120 -9.83 -14.74 10.23
CA ASP A 120 -9.04 -13.89 11.08
C ASP A 120 -9.72 -12.53 11.05
N GLU A 121 -10.51 -12.21 12.06
CA GLU A 121 -11.21 -10.93 12.17
C GLU A 121 -10.25 -9.73 12.23
N ASP A 122 -8.95 -9.92 12.50
CA ASP A 122 -7.96 -8.84 12.46
C ASP A 122 -7.39 -8.66 11.03
N TYR A 123 -7.26 -9.76 10.26
CA TYR A 123 -6.98 -9.73 8.81
C TYR A 123 -8.20 -9.32 7.98
N CYS A 124 -9.39 -9.67 8.47
CA CYS A 124 -10.70 -9.56 7.83
C CYS A 124 -11.59 -8.54 8.54
N GLY A 125 -11.00 -7.63 9.32
CA GLY A 125 -11.70 -6.68 10.17
C GLY A 125 -12.56 -5.68 9.42
N ASP A 126 -13.76 -6.15 9.07
CA ASP A 126 -15.06 -5.49 9.05
C ASP A 126 -15.58 -4.79 7.78
N PHE A 127 -14.89 -4.78 6.64
CA PHE A 127 -15.51 -4.31 5.40
C PHE A 127 -14.92 -5.02 4.19
N GLY A 128 -15.76 -5.50 3.27
CA GLY A 128 -15.36 -6.10 1.99
C GLY A 128 -14.68 -5.08 1.07
N LEU A 129 -13.45 -4.71 1.42
CA LEU A 129 -12.65 -3.73 0.73
C LEU A 129 -11.56 -4.47 -0.03
N ASP A 130 -11.59 -4.33 -1.34
CA ASP A 130 -10.44 -4.64 -2.17
C ASP A 130 -9.25 -3.78 -1.71
N THR A 131 -8.37 -4.32 -0.86
CA THR A 131 -7.04 -3.75 -0.68
C THR A 131 -6.38 -3.79 -2.03
N ASN A 132 -6.14 -2.63 -2.65
CA ASN A 132 -5.58 -2.56 -3.99
C ASN A 132 -4.04 -2.52 -3.97
N GLY A 133 -3.44 -2.80 -2.82
CA GLY A 133 -2.06 -2.48 -2.52
C GLY A 133 -1.87 -0.96 -2.46
N CYS A 134 -0.75 -0.47 -2.98
CA CYS A 134 -0.43 0.96 -2.98
C CYS A 134 -1.00 1.75 -4.16
N GLY A 135 -2.17 1.40 -4.72
CA GLY A 135 -2.75 2.27 -5.73
C GLY A 135 -3.95 1.79 -6.52
N THR A 136 -4.83 2.77 -6.76
CA THR A 136 -5.85 2.72 -7.81
C THR A 136 -5.19 2.66 -9.20
N SER A 137 -5.93 2.17 -10.20
CA SER A 137 -5.51 2.13 -11.61
C SER A 137 -5.07 3.48 -12.22
N ARG A 138 -5.25 4.59 -11.50
CA ARG A 138 -4.79 5.94 -11.90
C ARG A 138 -3.34 6.24 -11.52
N ILE A 139 -2.74 5.51 -10.59
CA ILE A 139 -1.32 5.66 -10.26
C ILE A 139 -0.50 4.94 -11.34
N PRO A 140 0.49 5.61 -11.97
CA PRO A 140 1.37 4.94 -12.93
C PRO A 140 2.00 3.69 -12.31
N SER A 141 2.01 2.56 -13.03
CA SER A 141 2.48 1.27 -12.51
C SER A 141 3.85 1.38 -11.86
N PHE A 142 4.81 2.07 -12.49
CA PHE A 142 6.16 2.26 -11.93
C PHE A 142 6.16 2.85 -10.52
N LEU A 143 5.19 3.71 -10.19
CA LEU A 143 5.10 4.38 -8.89
C LEU A 143 4.53 3.44 -7.84
N ARG A 144 3.57 2.59 -8.24
CA ARG A 144 3.02 1.50 -7.41
C ARG A 144 4.09 0.44 -7.16
N ASP A 145 4.81 0.02 -8.19
CA ASP A 145 5.85 -1.00 -8.09
C ASP A 145 7.02 -0.46 -7.22
N THR A 146 7.33 0.85 -7.31
CA THR A 146 8.29 1.49 -6.37
C THR A 146 7.80 1.44 -4.92
N LEU A 147 6.50 1.64 -4.67
CA LEU A 147 5.94 1.60 -3.32
C LEU A 147 5.98 0.19 -2.73
N THR A 148 5.51 -0.80 -3.47
CA THR A 148 5.37 -2.17 -2.98
C THR A 148 6.71 -2.89 -3.00
N GLU A 149 7.38 -2.98 -4.15
CA GLU A 149 8.59 -3.78 -4.31
C GLU A 149 9.85 -3.08 -3.80
N THR A 150 9.99 -1.77 -4.04
CA THR A 150 11.24 -1.06 -3.69
C THR A 150 11.26 -0.55 -2.25
N LEU A 151 10.12 -0.08 -1.74
CA LEU A 151 10.02 0.52 -0.40
C LEU A 151 9.37 -0.39 0.64
N GLY A 152 8.72 -1.48 0.22
CA GLY A 152 8.03 -2.39 1.13
C GLY A 152 6.81 -1.76 1.80
N PHE A 153 6.14 -0.81 1.14
CA PHE A 153 5.00 -0.08 1.72
C PHE A 153 3.65 -0.78 1.55
N GLU A 154 3.62 -1.98 0.99
CA GLU A 154 2.36 -2.70 0.68
C GLU A 154 1.47 -2.85 1.91
N ASN A 155 2.05 -3.26 3.04
CA ASN A 155 1.30 -3.42 4.29
C ASN A 155 0.70 -2.10 4.80
N GLN A 156 1.44 -1.00 4.66
CA GLN A 156 0.97 0.33 5.07
C GLN A 156 -0.17 0.81 4.18
N CYS A 157 -0.10 0.55 2.88
CA CYS A 157 -1.17 0.88 1.96
C CYS A 157 -2.43 0.06 2.24
N ASN A 158 -2.29 -1.23 2.53
CA ASN A 158 -3.43 -2.08 2.90
C ASN A 158 -4.06 -1.60 4.23
N ALA A 159 -3.25 -1.24 5.23
CA ALA A 159 -3.75 -0.66 6.47
C ALA A 159 -4.49 0.68 6.25
N HIS A 160 -4.00 1.50 5.31
CA HIS A 160 -4.65 2.75 4.92
C HIS A 160 -6.01 2.52 4.26
N ASP A 161 -6.09 1.60 3.31
CA ASP A 161 -7.33 1.20 2.64
C ASP A 161 -8.37 0.71 3.66
N ILE A 162 -7.95 -0.11 4.64
CA ILE A 162 -8.81 -0.58 5.75
C ILE A 162 -9.32 0.61 6.58
N CYS A 163 -8.44 1.53 6.99
CA CYS A 163 -8.84 2.70 7.75
C CYS A 163 -9.83 3.59 6.98
N TYR A 164 -9.64 3.71 5.66
CA TYR A 164 -10.51 4.49 4.80
C TYR A 164 -11.95 3.98 4.76
N ALA A 165 -12.17 2.69 4.97
CA ALA A 165 -13.53 2.17 5.02
C ALA A 165 -14.20 2.28 6.38
N ASP A 166 -13.43 2.39 7.46
CA ASP A 166 -13.99 2.54 8.80
C ASP A 166 -14.81 3.84 8.86
N CYS A 167 -16.13 3.68 8.85
CA CYS A 167 -17.08 4.80 8.85
C CYS A 167 -16.94 5.70 10.09
N SER A 168 -16.28 5.25 11.16
CA SER A 168 -16.07 6.00 12.40
C SER A 168 -14.83 6.89 12.36
N LYS A 169 -13.85 6.57 11.52
CA LYS A 169 -12.56 7.29 11.40
C LYS A 169 -12.68 8.51 10.50
N LYS A 170 -11.87 9.54 10.74
CA LYS A 170 -11.69 10.63 9.77
C LYS A 170 -10.68 10.21 8.72
N GLY A 171 -10.91 10.59 7.46
CA GLY A 171 -9.95 10.33 6.39
C GLY A 171 -8.57 10.94 6.68
N SER A 172 -8.54 12.10 7.36
CA SER A 172 -7.30 12.75 7.80
C SER A 172 -6.53 11.94 8.84
N ASP A 173 -7.23 11.25 9.74
CA ASP A 173 -6.60 10.43 10.78
C ASP A 173 -5.95 9.22 10.12
N CYS A 174 -6.65 8.60 9.16
CA CYS A 174 -6.08 7.52 8.34
C CYS A 174 -4.85 7.96 7.54
N ASP A 175 -4.87 9.15 6.93
CA ASP A 175 -3.72 9.68 6.20
C ASP A 175 -2.51 9.92 7.11
N ASP A 176 -2.74 10.43 8.32
CA ASP A 176 -1.69 10.68 9.31
C ASP A 176 -1.12 9.34 9.83
N ASP A 177 -1.96 8.35 10.14
CA ASP A 177 -1.55 6.98 10.55
C ASP A 177 -0.71 6.31 9.44
N PHE A 178 -1.17 6.36 8.19
CA PHE A 178 -0.43 5.83 7.04
C PHE A 178 0.97 6.45 6.87
N TYR A 179 1.09 7.76 7.09
CA TYR A 179 2.37 8.43 7.02
C TYR A 179 3.32 7.97 8.13
N ASP A 180 2.82 7.84 9.36
CA ASP A 180 3.61 7.39 10.49
C ASP A 180 4.07 5.93 10.30
N ASP A 181 3.22 5.06 9.75
CA ASP A 181 3.60 3.67 9.45
C ASP A 181 4.65 3.56 8.34
N MET A 182 4.56 4.39 7.29
CA MET A 182 5.62 4.48 6.27
C MET A 182 6.93 4.97 6.88
N LEU A 183 6.89 5.97 7.77
CA LEU A 183 8.10 6.48 8.45
C LEU A 183 8.74 5.41 9.35
N SER A 184 7.93 4.62 10.03
CA SER A 184 8.39 3.48 10.83
C SER A 184 9.15 2.48 9.96
N THR A 185 8.57 2.12 8.80
CA THR A 185 9.20 1.23 7.79
C THR A 185 10.50 1.80 7.25
N CYS A 186 10.60 3.11 7.09
CA CYS A 186 11.80 3.76 6.60
C CYS A 186 13.01 3.68 7.56
N ALA A 187 12.80 3.42 8.85
CA ALA A 187 13.87 3.29 9.84
C ALA A 187 14.94 4.42 9.79
N GLY A 188 14.52 5.66 9.53
CA GLY A 188 15.41 6.83 9.44
C GLY A 188 16.12 7.03 8.09
N GLN A 189 15.85 6.20 7.08
CA GLN A 189 16.43 6.36 5.74
C GLN A 189 15.84 7.57 5.02
N VAL A 190 16.65 8.62 4.85
CA VAL A 190 16.23 9.94 4.32
C VAL A 190 15.48 9.86 2.99
N ASN A 191 15.92 8.98 2.07
CA ASN A 191 15.27 8.85 0.76
C ASN A 191 13.88 8.20 0.88
N CYS A 192 13.75 7.20 1.74
CA CYS A 192 12.47 6.56 2.05
C CYS A 192 11.51 7.56 2.72
N GLU A 193 11.96 8.29 3.75
CA GLU A 193 11.14 9.29 4.44
C GLU A 193 10.66 10.41 3.50
N LEU A 194 11.51 10.81 2.55
CA LEU A 194 11.15 11.80 1.53
C LEU A 194 10.06 11.29 0.60
N LEU A 195 10.10 10.02 0.21
CA LEU A 195 9.08 9.38 -0.61
C LEU A 195 7.78 9.20 0.18
N ALA A 196 7.85 8.70 1.42
CA ALA A 196 6.71 8.63 2.34
C ALA A 196 5.99 9.98 2.45
N TYR A 197 6.75 11.06 2.62
CA TYR A 197 6.18 12.41 2.66
C TYR A 197 5.51 12.84 1.35
N PHE A 198 6.08 12.43 0.21
CA PHE A 198 5.47 12.70 -1.09
C PHE A 198 4.12 11.99 -1.24
N PHE A 199 4.02 10.73 -0.83
CA PHE A 199 2.79 9.95 -0.85
C PHE A 199 1.72 10.51 0.08
N PHE A 200 2.09 10.81 1.32
CA PHE A 200 1.20 11.49 2.26
C PHE A 200 0.67 12.82 1.69
N THR A 201 1.51 13.60 1.01
CA THR A 201 1.08 14.86 0.37
C THR A 201 0.15 14.62 -0.84
N ALA A 202 0.29 13.47 -1.53
CA ALA A 202 -0.61 13.08 -2.61
C ALA A 202 -2.01 12.75 -2.08
N LEU A 203 -2.11 12.10 -0.91
CA LEU A 203 -3.39 11.84 -0.24
C LEU A 203 -4.12 13.12 0.16
N ASP A 204 -3.42 14.16 0.63
CA ASP A 204 -4.05 15.49 0.87
C ASP A 204 -4.69 16.09 -0.41
N THR A 205 -4.26 15.64 -1.60
CA THR A 205 -4.81 16.10 -2.88
C THR A 205 -5.90 15.18 -3.45
N PHE A 206 -5.76 13.85 -3.28
CA PHE A 206 -6.60 12.86 -3.96
C PHE A 206 -7.34 11.90 -3.00
N GLY A 207 -6.93 11.83 -1.74
CA GLY A 207 -7.44 10.93 -0.71
C GLY A 207 -8.93 11.10 -0.44
N TYR A 208 -9.49 12.31 -0.62
CA TYR A 208 -10.94 12.51 -0.50
C TYR A 208 -11.74 11.61 -1.45
N GLU A 209 -11.36 11.52 -2.73
CA GLU A 209 -12.10 10.69 -3.69
C GLU A 209 -11.96 9.20 -3.35
N ALA A 210 -10.78 8.78 -2.87
CA ALA A 210 -10.54 7.41 -2.44
C ALA A 210 -11.34 7.04 -1.18
N CYS A 211 -11.30 7.87 -0.14
CA CYS A 211 -12.09 7.69 1.09
C CYS A 211 -13.59 7.70 0.78
N ASP A 212 -14.07 8.67 -0.01
CA ASP A 212 -15.49 8.76 -0.38
C ASP A 212 -15.95 7.53 -1.16
N ASN A 213 -15.14 7.05 -2.12
CA ASN A 213 -15.47 5.84 -2.87
C ASN A 213 -15.45 4.58 -1.99
N SER A 214 -14.50 4.47 -1.06
CA SER A 214 -14.42 3.35 -0.10
C SER A 214 -15.63 3.30 0.83
N ARG A 215 -16.24 4.46 1.15
CA ARG A 215 -17.38 4.54 2.08
C ARG A 215 -18.75 4.63 1.44
N ARG A 216 -18.84 4.92 0.13
CA ARG A 216 -20.11 5.34 -0.51
C ARG A 216 -21.24 4.31 -0.41
N ASN A 217 -20.91 3.02 -0.36
CA ASN A 217 -21.92 1.96 -0.33
C ASN A 217 -22.21 1.47 1.09
N ASP A 218 -21.26 1.65 2.01
CA ASP A 218 -21.29 0.98 3.32
C ASP A 218 -21.49 1.94 4.49
N CYS A 219 -21.24 3.24 4.29
CA CYS A 219 -21.40 4.25 5.33
C CYS A 219 -22.63 5.14 5.13
N ASP A 220 -23.16 5.64 6.25
CA ASP A 220 -24.14 6.72 6.23
C ASP A 220 -23.50 8.08 5.86
N GLN A 221 -24.33 9.12 5.74
CA GLN A 221 -23.84 10.46 5.41
C GLN A 221 -22.82 11.00 6.44
N ALA A 222 -22.93 10.61 7.71
CA ALA A 222 -21.97 11.02 8.72
C ALA A 222 -20.59 10.37 8.47
N GLY A 223 -20.53 9.11 8.04
CA GLY A 223 -19.31 8.45 7.61
C GLY A 223 -18.67 9.08 6.36
N LEU A 224 -19.48 9.51 5.39
CA LEU A 224 -19.00 10.24 4.21
C LEU A 224 -18.50 11.64 4.56
N ASP A 225 -19.18 12.32 5.47
CA ASP A 225 -18.77 13.64 5.97
C ASP A 225 -17.44 13.58 6.72
N ARG A 226 -17.01 12.41 7.21
CA ARG A 226 -15.69 12.20 7.82
C ARG A 226 -14.55 12.04 6.79
N CYS A 227 -14.85 11.70 5.53
CA CYS A 227 -13.87 11.81 4.44
C CYS A 227 -13.62 13.27 4.06
N ASN A 228 -14.68 14.07 4.17
CA ASN A 228 -14.60 15.51 4.05
C ASN A 228 -13.98 16.07 5.34
N ASP A 229 -12.67 16.28 5.36
CA ASP A 229 -11.99 17.04 6.43
C ASP A 229 -12.34 18.54 6.31
N GLU A 230 -13.63 18.82 6.40
CA GLU A 230 -14.26 20.11 6.22
C GLU A 230 -14.13 20.98 7.47
N SER A 231 -13.63 20.39 8.57
CA SER A 231 -13.23 21.04 9.81
C SER A 231 -11.71 21.09 9.92
N CYS A 232 -11.15 22.29 9.90
CA CYS A 232 -9.74 22.46 10.21
C CYS A 232 -9.57 22.41 11.72
N ASP A 233 -9.35 21.21 12.26
CA ASP A 233 -9.14 21.00 13.70
C ASP A 233 -7.70 21.37 14.12
N LEU A 234 -6.84 21.61 13.14
CA LEU A 234 -5.48 22.11 13.38
C LEU A 234 -5.52 23.47 14.08
N VAL A 235 -4.53 23.69 14.92
CA VAL A 235 -4.28 24.99 15.54
C VAL A 235 -2.99 25.60 14.99
N ASP A 236 -2.96 26.93 14.91
CA ASP A 236 -1.71 27.63 14.59
C ASP A 236 -0.72 27.46 15.76
N ASP A 237 0.55 27.17 15.46
CA ASP A 237 1.59 27.07 16.48
C ASP A 237 1.81 28.44 17.16
N GLU A 238 1.55 28.51 18.46
CA GLU A 238 1.71 29.71 19.27
C GLU A 238 3.18 30.17 19.35
N MET A 239 4.12 29.22 19.26
CA MET A 239 5.56 29.40 19.30
C MET A 239 6.23 29.54 17.93
N PHE A 240 5.45 29.68 16.85
CA PHE A 240 5.95 29.80 15.47
C PHE A 240 7.13 30.79 15.30
N ARG A 241 7.23 31.84 16.12
CA ARG A 241 8.41 32.72 16.13
C ARG A 241 8.72 33.32 17.51
N LYS A 242 9.99 33.21 17.94
CA LYS A 242 10.54 33.98 19.09
C LYS A 242 10.23 35.47 18.90
N LYS A 243 9.70 36.12 19.96
CA LYS A 243 9.15 37.52 20.05
C LYS A 243 7.62 37.70 19.87
N ASN A 244 6.78 36.88 20.52
CA ASN A 244 5.31 37.12 20.68
C ASN A 244 4.53 37.39 19.38
N LYS A 245 4.99 36.87 18.24
CA LYS A 245 4.32 37.04 16.95
C LYS A 245 3.61 35.75 16.60
N SER A 246 2.37 35.62 17.07
CA SER A 246 1.46 34.55 16.62
C SER A 246 1.34 34.53 15.10
N CYS A 247 1.01 33.36 14.55
CA CYS A 247 0.69 33.18 13.13
C CYS A 247 -0.28 34.26 12.62
N ARG A 248 -1.34 34.55 13.39
CA ARG A 248 -2.32 35.58 13.06
C ARG A 248 -1.73 36.98 12.94
N LYS A 249 -0.84 37.40 13.84
CA LYS A 249 -0.16 38.71 13.77
C LYS A 249 0.87 38.76 12.64
N TRP A 250 1.64 37.68 12.46
CA TRP A 250 2.74 37.68 11.49
C TRP A 250 2.26 37.52 10.04
N VAL A 251 1.40 36.54 9.80
CA VAL A 251 0.80 36.27 8.49
C VAL A 251 -0.29 37.31 8.22
N GLY A 252 -1.20 37.51 9.18
CA GLY A 252 -2.48 38.22 8.99
C GLY A 252 -2.44 39.67 8.54
N ASN A 253 -1.34 40.40 8.73
CA ASN A 253 -1.22 41.82 8.33
C ASN A 253 -1.05 42.03 6.81
N LYS A 254 -1.06 40.98 6.00
CA LYS A 254 -0.86 41.07 4.54
C LYS A 254 -2.12 40.61 3.79
N LYS A 255 -2.36 41.16 2.59
CA LYS A 255 -3.48 40.79 1.71
C LYS A 255 -2.96 40.20 0.39
N GLY A 256 -3.81 39.40 -0.28
CA GLY A 256 -3.59 38.92 -1.65
C GLY A 256 -2.28 38.15 -1.88
N LYS A 257 -1.53 38.51 -2.92
CA LYS A 257 -0.29 37.83 -3.33
C LYS A 257 0.80 37.87 -2.24
N LYS A 258 0.90 38.97 -1.48
CA LYS A 258 1.88 39.12 -0.38
C LYS A 258 1.64 38.10 0.73
N MET A 259 0.38 37.72 0.98
CA MET A 259 0.01 36.70 1.94
C MET A 259 0.48 35.31 1.52
N LYS A 260 0.14 34.89 0.29
CA LYS A 260 0.56 33.61 -0.28
C LYS A 260 2.08 33.46 -0.25
N LYS A 261 2.83 34.51 -0.61
CA LYS A 261 4.30 34.49 -0.58
C LYS A 261 4.83 34.26 0.85
N LYS A 262 4.21 34.85 1.88
CA LYS A 262 4.59 34.61 3.28
C LYS A 262 4.32 33.17 3.73
N CYS A 263 3.13 32.65 3.48
CA CYS A 263 2.76 31.29 3.84
C CYS A 263 3.65 30.22 3.17
N LYS A 264 4.18 30.51 1.97
CA LYS A 264 5.14 29.63 1.26
C LYS A 264 6.60 29.77 1.73
N LYS A 265 6.96 30.77 2.55
CA LYS A 265 8.34 30.91 3.05
C LYS A 265 8.71 29.72 3.94
N LYS A 266 9.99 29.36 3.98
CA LYS A 266 10.52 28.37 4.93
C LYS A 266 10.85 29.03 6.27
N HIS A 267 10.51 28.36 7.37
CA HIS A 267 10.92 28.66 8.74
C HIS A 267 11.32 27.34 9.42
N LYS A 268 12.54 27.27 9.99
CA LYS A 268 13.12 26.03 10.53
C LYS A 268 12.97 24.86 9.53
N LYS A 269 13.38 25.09 8.28
CA LYS A 269 13.29 24.14 7.14
C LYS A 269 11.86 23.78 6.66
N LYS A 270 10.82 23.90 7.47
CA LYS A 270 9.40 23.67 7.09
C LYS A 270 8.72 24.93 6.53
N LYS A 271 7.68 24.80 5.70
CA LYS A 271 6.93 25.96 5.16
C LYS A 271 6.04 26.59 6.23
N VAL A 272 5.80 27.91 6.18
CA VAL A 272 4.99 28.60 7.21
C VAL A 272 3.58 28.03 7.33
N PHE A 273 2.94 27.60 6.24
CA PHE A 273 1.60 27.00 6.35
C PHE A 273 1.56 25.67 7.12
N VAL A 274 2.71 25.04 7.38
CA VAL A 274 2.80 23.86 8.26
C VAL A 274 2.69 24.29 9.73
N TRP A 275 3.31 25.41 10.07
CA TRP A 275 3.26 25.99 11.42
C TRP A 275 1.98 26.80 11.68
N CYS A 276 1.40 27.37 10.62
CA CYS A 276 0.23 28.24 10.69
C CYS A 276 -0.89 27.72 9.78
N PRO A 277 -1.35 26.46 9.96
CA PRO A 277 -2.30 25.82 9.06
C PRO A 277 -3.61 26.60 8.94
N VAL A 278 -4.18 27.05 10.06
CA VAL A 278 -5.45 27.78 10.09
C VAL A 278 -5.30 29.14 9.43
N THR A 279 -4.34 29.97 9.87
CA THR A 279 -4.22 31.34 9.36
C THR A 279 -3.85 31.34 7.88
N CYS A 280 -2.95 30.45 7.44
CA CYS A 280 -2.59 30.34 6.03
C CYS A 280 -3.71 29.71 5.20
N GLY A 281 -4.41 28.72 5.73
CA GLY A 281 -5.58 28.12 5.11
C GLY A 281 -6.68 29.14 4.85
N GLU A 282 -7.12 29.84 5.90
CA GLU A 282 -8.18 30.85 5.85
C GLU A 282 -7.82 32.04 4.94
N LYS A 283 -6.61 32.61 5.10
CA LYS A 283 -6.25 33.88 4.44
C LYS A 283 -5.57 33.67 3.10
N ALA A 284 -4.75 32.64 2.95
CA ALA A 284 -3.98 32.38 1.73
C ALA A 284 -4.62 31.29 0.84
N GLY A 285 -5.33 30.32 1.44
CA GLY A 285 -5.77 29.09 0.77
C GLY A 285 -4.56 28.20 0.48
N LEU A 286 -3.77 27.92 1.51
CA LEU A 286 -2.56 27.11 1.47
C LEU A 286 -2.47 26.25 2.74
N GLY A 287 -1.92 25.04 2.64
CA GLY A 287 -1.81 24.06 3.72
C GLY A 287 -3.07 23.21 3.88
N LYS A 288 -3.06 22.27 4.84
CA LYS A 288 -4.18 21.35 5.16
C LYS A 288 -5.54 22.10 5.23
N CYS A 289 -5.55 23.29 5.83
CA CYS A 289 -6.78 24.09 5.97
C CYS A 289 -7.13 25.02 4.79
N ALA A 290 -6.63 24.77 3.57
CA ALA A 290 -6.86 25.64 2.41
C ALA A 290 -8.34 25.74 2.00
N PHE A 291 -9.15 24.72 2.30
CA PHE A 291 -10.58 24.65 2.00
C PHE A 291 -11.39 25.77 2.67
N ILE A 292 -10.96 26.26 3.85
CA ILE A 292 -11.63 27.37 4.57
C ILE A 292 -11.85 28.57 3.64
N LYS A 293 -10.84 28.91 2.84
CA LYS A 293 -10.91 30.05 1.91
C LYS A 293 -11.84 29.80 0.73
N LYS A 294 -11.93 28.55 0.24
CA LYS A 294 -12.88 28.17 -0.82
C LYS A 294 -14.31 28.32 -0.29
N LYS A 295 -14.61 27.80 0.90
CA LYS A 295 -15.93 27.94 1.57
C LYS A 295 -16.36 29.41 1.71
N LYS A 296 -15.48 30.29 2.19
CA LYS A 296 -15.78 31.74 2.33
C LYS A 296 -16.12 32.40 0.98
N LYS A 297 -15.42 32.02 -0.09
CA LYS A 297 -15.73 32.53 -1.43
C LYS A 297 -17.10 32.05 -1.94
N ASN A 298 -17.45 30.79 -1.70
CA ASN A 298 -18.73 30.23 -2.14
C ASN A 298 -19.90 30.85 -1.37
N LYS A 299 -19.80 31.01 -0.04
CA LYS A 299 -20.80 31.72 0.77
C LYS A 299 -21.03 33.15 0.27
N ASN A 300 -19.97 33.90 -0.02
CA ASN A 300 -20.09 35.26 -0.56
C ASN A 300 -20.75 35.31 -1.96
N LYS A 301 -20.47 34.33 -2.84
CA LYS A 301 -21.12 34.23 -4.15
C LYS A 301 -22.62 33.98 -4.03
N ASN A 302 -23.05 33.08 -3.14
CA ASN A 302 -24.47 32.76 -2.95
C ASN A 302 -25.24 33.95 -2.35
N ASN A 303 -24.66 34.65 -1.38
CA ASN A 303 -25.27 35.85 -0.81
C ASN A 303 -25.46 36.96 -1.86
N ASN A 304 -24.51 37.15 -2.77
CA ASN A 304 -24.63 38.12 -3.86
C ASN A 304 -25.69 37.70 -4.90
N LYS A 305 -25.82 36.40 -5.21
CA LYS A 305 -26.89 35.90 -6.10
C LYS A 305 -28.28 36.15 -5.52
N ASN A 306 -28.46 35.91 -4.22
CA ASN A 306 -29.75 36.13 -3.55
C ASN A 306 -30.13 37.60 -3.44
N LYS A 307 -29.15 38.51 -3.24
CA LYS A 307 -29.41 39.96 -3.27
C LYS A 307 -29.87 40.43 -4.66
N LYS A 308 -29.28 39.91 -5.74
CA LYS A 308 -29.67 40.29 -7.11
C LYS A 308 -31.06 39.80 -7.54
N LYS A 309 -31.60 38.75 -6.92
CA LYS A 309 -32.96 38.25 -7.21
C LYS A 309 -34.07 39.04 -6.51
N LYS A 310 -33.71 39.92 -5.56
CA LYS A 310 -34.66 40.71 -4.75
C LYS A 310 -34.80 42.16 -5.21
N ASN A 311 -34.02 42.57 -6.20
CA ASN A 311 -34.08 43.87 -6.86
C ASN A 311 -34.49 43.66 -8.31
#